data_AF-A0A645H514-F1
#
_entry.id   AF-A0A645H514-F1
#
_cell.length_a   1.000
_cell.length_b   1.000
_cell.length_c   1.000
_cell.angle_alpha   90.00
_cell.angle_beta   90.00
_cell.angle_gamma   90.00
#
_symmetry.space_group_name_H-M   'P 1'
#
loop_
_entity.id
_entity.type
_entity.pdbx_description
1 polymer ?
#
loop_
_entity_poly.entity_id
_entity_poly.type
_entity_poly.pdbx_seq_one_letter_code
_entity_poly.pdbx_strand_id
1 'polypeptide(L)'
;MCCWINLNKAPSRSTTLQNASFKKKAELWSPVVHLQLLDASPDIIIFGNTWDMPFHEYPFTDVDSTKKKYTDESGKWWAEITKTTDGRVHVNTYHPGRKGIEYESMVVDGIKDFLG
;
A
#
# COMPACT_ATOMS: atom_id res chain seq x y z
N MET A 1 -7.69 -13.51 -5.73
CA MET A 1 -7.40 -12.70 -6.94
C MET A 1 -6.52 -11.54 -6.51
N CYS A 2 -5.55 -11.13 -7.33
CA CYS A 2 -4.65 -10.01 -7.00
C CYS A 2 -4.77 -8.92 -8.05
N CYS A 3 -4.73 -7.65 -7.64
CA CYS A 3 -4.74 -6.51 -8.54
C CYS A 3 -3.57 -5.57 -8.25
N TRP A 4 -3.10 -4.87 -9.27
CA TRP A 4 -2.06 -3.86 -9.13
C TRP A 4 -2.60 -2.50 -9.57
N ILE A 5 -2.44 -1.51 -8.70
CA ILE A 5 -2.83 -0.13 -8.95
C ILE A 5 -1.55 0.71 -9.04
N ASN A 6 -1.38 1.42 -10.17
CA ASN A 6 -0.25 2.32 -10.38
C ASN A 6 -0.71 3.78 -10.45
N LEU A 7 -0.51 4.52 -9.36
CA LEU A 7 -0.90 5.93 -9.24
C LEU A 7 -0.12 6.88 -10.19
N ASN A 8 1.00 6.42 -10.78
CA ASN A 8 1.75 7.20 -11.77
C ASN A 8 1.22 7.03 -13.20
N LYS A 9 0.38 6.02 -13.47
CA LYS A 9 -0.19 5.78 -14.79
C LYS A 9 -1.66 6.21 -14.80
N ALA A 10 -1.95 7.38 -15.37
CA ALA A 10 -3.33 7.73 -15.66
C ALA A 10 -3.84 6.99 -16.92
N PRO A 11 -5.16 6.75 -17.03
CA PRO A 11 -5.80 6.13 -18.18
C PRO A 11 -5.74 7.00 -19.43
N SER A 12 -5.42 8.30 -19.32
CA SER A 12 -5.15 9.15 -20.49
C SER A 12 -4.06 10.19 -20.21
N ARG A 13 -3.22 10.50 -21.20
CA ARG A 13 -2.19 11.55 -21.10
C ARG A 13 -2.76 12.96 -20.90
N SER A 14 -4.02 13.19 -21.26
CA SER A 14 -4.69 14.50 -21.17
C SER A 14 -5.26 14.80 -19.79
N THR A 15 -5.46 13.79 -18.94
CA THR A 15 -5.93 13.96 -17.55
C THR A 15 -4.80 13.85 -16.53
N THR A 16 -3.59 13.43 -16.95
CA THR A 16 -2.41 13.42 -16.09
C THR A 16 -1.81 14.80 -15.95
N LEU A 17 -1.79 15.35 -14.74
CA LEU A 17 -0.92 16.46 -14.41
C LEU A 17 0.54 15.97 -14.46
N GLN A 18 1.23 16.18 -15.60
CA GLN A 18 2.58 15.64 -15.82
C GLN A 18 3.60 16.18 -14.80
N ASN A 19 3.39 17.39 -14.29
CA ASN A 19 4.26 18.07 -13.33
C ASN A 19 3.68 18.12 -11.90
N ALA A 20 2.65 17.32 -11.60
CA ALA A 20 2.11 17.26 -10.24
C ALA A 20 3.02 16.44 -9.30
N SER A 21 3.07 16.88 -8.05
CA SER A 21 3.64 16.07 -6.96
C SER A 21 2.91 14.74 -6.82
N PHE A 22 3.60 13.72 -6.28
CA PHE A 22 2.97 12.42 -6.06
C PHE A 22 1.75 12.52 -5.14
N LYS A 23 1.81 13.37 -4.10
CA LYS A 23 0.67 13.69 -3.23
C LYS A 23 -0.52 14.19 -4.03
N LYS A 24 -0.30 15.13 -4.97
CA LYS A 24 -1.38 15.67 -5.79
C LYS A 24 -1.97 14.64 -6.76
N LYS A 25 -1.14 13.69 -7.24
CA LYS A 25 -1.63 12.54 -8.01
C LYS A 25 -2.46 11.60 -7.13
N ALA A 26 -2.03 11.30 -5.90
CA ALA A 26 -2.79 10.48 -4.96
C ALA A 26 -4.16 11.10 -4.64
N GLU A 27 -4.22 12.41 -4.41
CA GLU A 27 -5.50 13.14 -4.24
C GLU A 27 -6.40 13.00 -5.46
N LEU A 28 -5.85 13.11 -6.68
CA LEU A 28 -6.64 12.97 -7.90
C LEU A 28 -7.16 11.54 -8.09
N TRP A 29 -6.33 10.55 -7.77
CA TRP A 29 -6.61 9.12 -7.97
C TRP A 29 -7.48 8.50 -6.89
N SER A 30 -7.48 9.08 -5.69
CA SER A 30 -8.13 8.52 -4.52
C SER A 30 -9.59 8.06 -4.74
N PRO A 31 -10.49 8.80 -5.44
CA PRO A 31 -11.87 8.35 -5.64
C PRO A 31 -11.95 7.06 -6.49
N VAL A 32 -11.09 6.93 -7.50
CA VAL A 32 -11.05 5.74 -8.36
C VAL A 32 -10.50 4.55 -7.60
N VAL A 33 -9.40 4.75 -6.87
CA VAL A 33 -8.80 3.71 -6.02
C VAL A 33 -9.80 3.23 -4.99
N HIS A 34 -10.54 4.15 -4.36
CA HIS A 34 -11.58 3.85 -3.41
C HIS A 34 -12.66 2.93 -4.00
N LEU A 35 -13.21 3.27 -5.18
CA LEU A 35 -14.21 2.44 -5.85
C LEU A 35 -13.66 1.05 -6.20
N GLN A 36 -12.41 0.95 -6.64
CA GLN A 36 -11.76 -0.33 -6.93
C GLN A 36 -11.61 -1.20 -5.68
N LEU A 37 -11.28 -0.59 -4.53
CA LEU A 37 -11.15 -1.30 -3.27
C LEU A 37 -12.51 -1.74 -2.70
N LEU A 38 -13.57 -0.94 -2.89
CA LEU A 38 -14.94 -1.34 -2.54
C LEU A 38 -15.43 -2.51 -3.39
N ASP A 39 -15.21 -2.46 -4.71
CA ASP A 39 -15.64 -3.50 -5.65
C ASP A 39 -14.87 -4.81 -5.46
N ALA A 40 -13.53 -4.72 -5.33
CA ALA A 40 -12.69 -5.90 -5.15
C ALA A 40 -12.74 -6.47 -3.72
N SER A 41 -13.11 -5.64 -2.73
CA SER A 41 -13.12 -5.94 -1.29
C SER A 41 -11.94 -6.81 -0.84
N PRO A 42 -10.68 -6.35 -0.99
CA PRO A 42 -9.51 -7.16 -0.67
C PRO A 42 -9.37 -7.38 0.84
N ASP A 43 -8.85 -8.56 1.21
CA ASP A 43 -8.47 -8.88 2.59
C ASP A 43 -7.14 -8.21 3.01
N ILE A 44 -6.24 -8.00 2.04
CA ILE A 44 -4.90 -7.47 2.25
C ILE A 44 -4.61 -6.36 1.24
N ILE A 45 -4.11 -5.21 1.74
CA ILE A 45 -3.68 -4.07 0.92
C ILE A 45 -2.21 -3.78 1.20
N ILE A 46 -1.39 -3.73 0.15
CA ILE A 46 0.05 -3.45 0.22
C ILE A 46 0.36 -2.08 -0.37
N PHE A 47 0.94 -1.20 0.44
CA PHE A 47 1.34 0.16 0.09
C PHE A 47 2.84 0.21 -0.19
N GLY A 48 3.23 0.84 -1.30
CA GLY A 48 4.64 1.03 -1.69
C GLY A 48 5.31 2.22 -1.01
N ASN A 49 5.19 2.34 0.31
CA ASN A 49 5.62 3.46 1.16
C ASN A 49 4.83 4.73 0.86
N THR A 50 3.52 4.54 0.69
CA THR A 50 2.55 5.58 0.34
C THR A 50 1.37 5.57 1.28
N TRP A 51 1.47 4.91 2.42
CA TRP A 51 0.39 4.75 3.39
C TRP A 51 -0.16 6.11 3.87
N ASP A 52 0.71 7.05 4.21
CA ASP A 52 0.33 8.38 4.70
C ASP A 52 -0.14 9.34 3.60
N MET A 53 -0.36 8.84 2.39
CA MET A 53 -0.87 9.67 1.29
C MET A 53 -2.37 9.93 1.48
N PRO A 54 -2.86 11.10 1.04
CA PRO A 54 -4.25 11.47 1.18
C PRO A 54 -5.16 10.67 0.24
N PHE A 55 -5.54 9.46 0.66
CA PHE A 55 -6.60 8.65 0.06
C PHE A 55 -7.92 9.03 0.72
N HIS A 56 -8.41 10.22 0.40
CA HIS A 56 -9.48 10.97 1.08
C HIS A 56 -10.92 10.37 1.05
N GLU A 57 -11.06 9.06 1.29
CA GLU A 57 -11.69 8.52 2.53
C GLU A 57 -12.45 7.18 2.36
N TYR A 58 -11.82 6.12 2.88
CA TYR A 58 -12.33 4.88 3.52
C TYR A 58 -11.44 4.69 4.79
N PRO A 59 -11.76 3.92 5.85
CA PRO A 59 -10.91 3.89 7.07
C PRO A 59 -9.54 3.23 6.83
N PHE A 60 -8.64 3.97 6.19
CA PHE A 60 -7.20 3.75 6.25
C PHE A 60 -6.61 4.38 7.51
N THR A 61 -7.45 5.00 8.36
CA THR A 61 -7.06 5.96 9.39
C THR A 61 -7.06 5.41 10.82
N ASP A 62 -7.62 4.22 11.09
CA ASP A 62 -7.56 3.59 12.43
C ASP A 62 -6.29 2.76 12.61
N VAL A 63 -5.15 3.34 12.27
CA VAL A 63 -3.86 2.64 12.19
C VAL A 63 -2.77 3.29 13.02
N ASP A 64 -3.14 4.14 13.98
CA ASP A 64 -2.23 4.81 14.91
C ASP A 64 -1.34 3.87 15.76
N SER A 65 -1.50 2.55 15.61
CA SER A 65 -0.52 1.58 16.08
C SER A 65 -0.14 0.58 14.98
N THR A 66 1.08 0.73 14.45
CA THR A 66 1.76 -0.38 13.78
C THR A 66 1.81 -1.55 14.76
N LYS A 67 1.18 -2.68 14.42
CA LYS A 67 1.15 -3.85 15.30
C LYS A 67 2.45 -4.63 15.25
N LYS A 68 3.02 -4.79 14.05
CA LYS A 68 4.27 -5.53 13.88
C LYS A 68 5.10 -4.98 12.74
N LYS A 69 6.40 -4.88 12.98
CA LYS A 69 7.40 -4.47 11.98
C LYS A 69 8.33 -5.64 11.72
N TYR A 70 8.49 -5.98 10.46
CA TYR A 70 9.42 -6.98 9.96
C TYR A 70 10.55 -6.26 9.25
N THR A 71 11.76 -6.76 9.39
CA THR A 71 12.93 -6.22 8.71
C THR A 71 13.75 -7.34 8.09
N ASP A 72 14.52 -7.01 7.05
CA ASP A 72 15.57 -7.90 6.58
C ASP A 72 16.72 -7.96 7.59
N GLU A 73 17.69 -8.85 7.37
CA GLU A 73 18.84 -9.03 8.26
C GLU A 73 19.66 -7.74 8.44
N SER A 74 19.66 -6.89 7.42
CA SER A 74 20.39 -5.61 7.44
C SER A 74 19.61 -4.46 8.10
N GLY A 75 18.32 -4.65 8.39
CA GLY A 75 17.40 -3.60 8.86
C GLY A 75 17.08 -2.53 7.82
N LYS A 76 17.63 -2.64 6.61
CA LYS A 76 17.48 -1.67 5.52
C LYS A 76 16.07 -1.68 4.95
N TRP A 77 15.49 -2.87 4.85
CA TRP A 77 14.16 -3.07 4.32
C TRP A 77 13.22 -3.44 5.45
N TRP A 78 11.97 -3.02 5.29
CA TRP A 78 10.97 -3.24 6.31
C TRP A 78 9.58 -3.39 5.73
N ALA A 79 8.71 -4.07 6.47
CA ALA A 79 7.28 -4.10 6.28
C ALA A 79 6.59 -3.83 7.62
N GLU A 80 5.74 -2.81 7.67
CA GLU A 80 4.89 -2.48 8.81
C GLU A 80 3.50 -3.01 8.52
N ILE A 81 3.05 -3.95 9.35
CA ILE A 81 1.80 -4.68 9.14
C ILE A 81 0.85 -4.33 10.28
N THR A 82 -0.39 -3.99 9.90
CA THR A 82 -1.45 -3.74 10.88
C THR A 82 -2.76 -4.36 10.43
N LYS A 83 -3.65 -4.53 11.40
CA LYS A 83 -5.04 -4.94 11.18
C LYS A 83 -5.92 -3.74 11.44
N THR A 84 -6.69 -3.34 10.43
CA THR A 84 -7.64 -2.22 10.50
C THR A 84 -8.90 -2.58 11.27
N THR A 85 -9.68 -1.58 11.66
CA THR A 85 -10.92 -1.74 12.43
C THR A 85 -12.01 -2.50 11.67
N ASP A 86 -11.99 -2.43 10.34
CA ASP A 86 -12.85 -3.23 9.45
C ASP A 86 -12.35 -4.67 9.26
N GLY A 87 -11.26 -5.07 9.91
CA GLY A 87 -10.71 -6.42 9.91
C GLY A 87 -9.72 -6.73 8.79
N ARG A 88 -9.47 -5.81 7.86
CA ARG A 88 -8.49 -5.97 6.77
C ARG A 88 -7.05 -5.86 7.27
N VAL A 89 -6.11 -6.32 6.46
CA VAL A 89 -4.67 -6.21 6.73
C VAL A 89 -4.04 -5.20 5.81
N HIS A 90 -3.39 -4.20 6.39
CA HIS A 90 -2.61 -3.22 5.64
C HIS A 90 -1.11 -3.47 5.86
N VAL A 91 -0.34 -3.38 4.77
CA VAL A 91 1.11 -3.58 4.76
C VAL A 91 1.77 -2.35 4.16
N ASN A 92 2.49 -1.56 4.96
CA ASN A 92 3.34 -0.50 4.46
C ASN A 92 4.74 -1.05 4.23
N THR A 93 5.27 -0.93 3.02
CA THR A 93 6.62 -1.37 2.71
C THR A 93 7.15 -0.63 1.49
N TYR A 94 8.44 -0.67 1.20
CA TYR A 94 8.95 0.02 0.01
C TYR A 94 8.41 -0.57 -1.30
N HIS A 95 8.40 0.22 -2.38
CA HIS A 95 8.17 -0.36 -3.71
C HIS A 95 9.27 -1.40 -4.04
N PRO A 96 8.95 -2.62 -4.53
CA PRO A 96 9.93 -3.70 -4.72
C PRO A 96 10.99 -3.42 -5.79
N GLY A 97 10.78 -2.38 -6.60
CA GLY A 97 11.71 -1.94 -7.64
C GLY A 97 13.16 -1.91 -7.15
N ARG A 98 13.96 -2.86 -7.67
CA ARG A 98 15.40 -3.07 -7.40
C ARG A 98 15.75 -3.63 -6.01
N LYS A 99 14.84 -4.30 -5.30
CA LYS A 99 15.06 -4.79 -3.92
C LYS A 99 15.40 -6.27 -3.76
N GLY A 100 15.43 -7.05 -4.84
CA GLY A 100 15.81 -8.47 -4.81
C GLY A 100 14.71 -9.37 -4.23
N ILE A 101 14.91 -10.69 -4.34
CA ILE A 101 13.91 -11.69 -3.94
C ILE A 101 13.82 -11.83 -2.42
N GLU A 102 14.92 -11.56 -1.72
CA GLU A 102 15.00 -11.64 -0.25
C GLU A 102 14.07 -10.63 0.41
N TYR A 103 13.98 -9.43 -0.17
CA TYR A 103 13.03 -8.41 0.26
C TYR A 103 11.58 -8.87 0.09
N GLU A 104 11.24 -9.44 -1.07
CA GLU A 104 9.88 -9.91 -1.35
C GLU A 104 9.48 -11.05 -0.39
N SER A 105 10.39 -12.00 -0.16
CA SER A 105 10.21 -13.07 0.81
C SER A 105 9.98 -12.53 2.22
N MET A 106 10.78 -11.54 2.66
CA MET A 106 10.60 -10.88 3.97
C MET A 106 9.20 -10.27 4.13
N VAL A 107 8.67 -9.61 3.09
CA VAL A 107 7.30 -9.06 3.14
C VAL A 107 6.28 -10.18 3.24
N VAL A 108 6.39 -11.20 2.38
CA VAL A 108 5.43 -12.30 2.30
C VAL A 108 5.41 -13.12 3.59
N ASP A 109 6.56 -13.46 4.13
CA ASP A 109 6.66 -14.26 5.35
C ASP A 109 6.23 -13.45 6.57
N GLY A 110 6.48 -12.14 6.59
CA GLY A 110 5.93 -11.24 7.60
C GLY A 110 4.40 -11.22 7.59
N ILE A 111 3.77 -11.22 6.41
CA ILE A 111 2.31 -11.30 6.29
C ILE A 111 1.78 -12.64 6.81
N LYS A 112 2.40 -13.77 6.45
CA LYS A 112 1.98 -15.10 6.92
C LYS A 112 2.06 -15.20 8.45
N ASP A 113 3.21 -14.83 9.02
CA ASP A 113 3.42 -14.86 10.46
C ASP A 113 2.47 -13.91 11.21
N PHE A 114 2.09 -12.77 10.62
CA PHE A 114 1.09 -11.88 11.20
C PHE A 114 -0.32 -12.49 11.22
N LEU A 115 -0.65 -13.33 10.25
CA LEU A 115 -1.98 -13.94 10.10
C LEU A 115 -2.16 -15.22 10.92
N GLY A 116 -1.06 -15.91 11.28
CA GLY A 116 -1.08 -17.18 12.02
C GLY A 116 -1.11 -18.39 11.09
#